data_AF-A0A1I5UBR3-F1
#
_entry.id   AF-A0A1I5UBR3-F1
#
_cell.length_a   1.000
_cell.length_b   1.000
_cell.length_c   1.000
_cell.angle_alpha   90.00
_cell.angle_beta   90.00
_cell.angle_gamma   90.00
#
_symmetry.space_group_name_H-M   'P 1'
#
loop_
_entity.id
_entity.type
_entity.pdbx_description
1 polymer ?
#
loop_
_entity_poly.entity_id
_entity_poly.type
_entity_poly.pdbx_seq_one_letter_code
_entity_poly.pdbx_strand_id
1 'polypeptide(L)'
;MKLREKENKLFEEWSKNRKKFAKDGAGKKFESQKTKLILIGKETNKTGNNFDWREYLDGGVFYKKTNKPFATSYNLYRWAKFLLESPLEWKEYKKIEKNKEKRIDIFSKIVFMNVKKESGGSISDTNKIIKTGSNDEKYLEKQLELYLDNNDLKILFLLGNGIYTPRIIHL
;
A
#
# COMPACT_ATOMS: atom_id res chain seq x y z
N MET A 1 -10.02 -15.23 -14.65
CA MET A 1 -9.74 -15.17 -13.20
C MET A 1 -9.55 -13.71 -12.82
N LYS A 2 -10.33 -13.20 -11.85
CA LYS A 2 -10.25 -11.80 -11.40
C LYS A 2 -8.92 -11.55 -10.67
N LEU A 3 -8.40 -10.32 -10.66
CA LEU A 3 -7.12 -10.02 -9.99
C LEU A 3 -7.09 -10.46 -8.52
N ARG A 4 -8.17 -10.24 -7.77
CA ARG A 4 -8.27 -10.67 -6.37
C ARG A 4 -8.12 -12.18 -6.18
N GLU A 5 -8.58 -12.98 -7.14
CA GLU A 5 -8.42 -14.44 -7.11
C GLU A 5 -6.97 -14.84 -7.41
N LYS A 6 -6.31 -14.15 -8.35
CA LYS A 6 -4.87 -14.34 -8.64
C LYS A 6 -4.01 -14.04 -7.40
N GLU A 7 -4.28 -12.91 -6.73
CA GLU A 7 -3.61 -12.55 -5.48
C GLU A 7 -3.82 -13.62 -4.41
N ASN A 8 -5.06 -14.08 -4.22
CA ASN A 8 -5.36 -15.07 -3.19
C ASN A 8 -4.61 -16.39 -3.43
N LYS A 9 -4.57 -16.89 -4.67
CA LYS A 9 -3.79 -18.08 -5.02
C LYS A 9 -2.30 -17.90 -4.74
N LEU A 10 -1.74 -16.75 -5.12
CA LEU A 10 -0.34 -16.43 -4.83
C LEU A 10 -0.06 -16.42 -3.32
N PHE A 11 -0.94 -15.81 -2.51
CA PHE A 11 -0.77 -15.73 -1.07
C PHE A 11 -1.00 -17.06 -0.35
N GLU A 12 -1.89 -17.91 -0.86
CA GLU A 12 -2.06 -19.28 -0.37
C GLU A 12 -0.77 -20.08 -0.52
N GLU A 13 -0.07 -19.95 -1.66
CA GLU A 13 1.24 -20.59 -1.85
C GLU A 13 2.32 -19.98 -0.97
N TRP A 14 2.41 -18.64 -0.96
CA TRP A 14 3.45 -17.91 -0.24
C TRP A 14 3.36 -18.06 1.29
N SER A 15 2.16 -18.24 1.83
CA SER A 15 1.93 -18.34 3.28
C SER A 15 2.03 -19.76 3.86
N LYS A 16 2.18 -20.82 3.05
CA LYS A 16 2.13 -22.24 3.51
C LYS A 16 2.96 -22.54 4.77
N ASN A 17 4.14 -21.97 4.88
CA ASN A 17 5.07 -22.22 5.99
C ASN A 17 5.20 -21.02 6.96
N ARG A 18 4.19 -20.14 7.02
CA ARG A 18 4.24 -18.90 7.79
C ARG A 18 3.14 -18.85 8.83
N LYS A 19 3.52 -18.60 10.09
CA LYS A 19 2.57 -18.39 11.19
C LYS A 19 1.79 -17.08 11.05
N LYS A 20 2.37 -16.09 10.38
CA LYS A 20 1.78 -14.76 10.16
C LYS A 20 2.02 -14.33 8.73
N PHE A 21 0.98 -13.82 8.08
CA PHE A 21 1.08 -13.33 6.72
C PHE A 21 0.06 -12.22 6.50
N ALA A 22 0.53 -10.98 6.41
CA ALA A 22 -0.27 -9.84 6.05
C ALA A 22 -0.51 -9.84 4.55
N LYS A 23 -1.77 -10.00 4.15
CA LYS A 23 -2.19 -9.87 2.75
C LYS A 23 -2.26 -8.38 2.40
N ASP A 24 -1.99 -8.10 1.13
CA ASP A 24 -2.06 -6.77 0.55
C ASP A 24 -2.32 -6.90 -0.95
N GLY A 25 -2.52 -5.80 -1.67
CA GLY A 25 -2.77 -5.84 -3.10
C GLY A 25 -3.66 -4.73 -3.62
N ALA A 26 -4.42 -5.04 -4.68
CA ALA A 26 -5.17 -4.10 -5.48
C ALA A 26 -6.55 -3.76 -4.89
N GLY A 27 -6.93 -2.49 -5.07
CA GLY A 27 -8.31 -2.04 -4.97
C GLY A 27 -9.16 -2.54 -6.15
N LYS A 28 -10.48 -2.58 -5.94
CA LYS A 28 -11.44 -3.21 -6.87
C LYS A 28 -11.48 -2.63 -8.29
N LYS A 29 -11.13 -1.35 -8.48
CA LYS A 29 -11.14 -0.65 -9.77
C LYS A 29 -9.75 -0.54 -10.39
N PHE A 30 -8.71 -1.12 -9.78
CA PHE A 30 -7.33 -1.01 -10.25
C PHE A 30 -7.14 -1.55 -11.67
N GLU A 31 -7.72 -2.71 -11.98
CA GLU A 31 -7.61 -3.35 -13.31
C GLU A 31 -8.13 -2.44 -14.42
N SER A 32 -9.15 -1.62 -14.17
CA SER A 32 -9.73 -0.72 -15.17
C SER A 32 -9.00 0.62 -15.29
N GLN A 33 -8.00 0.91 -14.45
CA GLN A 33 -7.27 2.18 -14.54
C GLN A 33 -6.32 2.17 -15.72
N LYS A 34 -6.32 3.26 -16.50
CA LYS A 34 -5.33 3.53 -17.54
C LYS A 34 -3.92 3.69 -16.97
N THR A 35 -3.80 4.45 -15.88
CA THR A 35 -2.54 4.58 -15.13
C THR A 35 -2.55 3.63 -13.95
N LYS A 36 -1.59 2.71 -13.90
CA LYS A 36 -1.40 1.80 -12.77
C LYS A 36 -0.56 2.48 -11.71
N LEU A 37 -1.15 2.72 -10.53
CA LEU A 37 -0.42 3.28 -9.39
C LEU A 37 -0.20 2.20 -8.33
N ILE A 38 1.07 1.86 -8.11
CA ILE A 38 1.51 0.89 -7.11
C ILE A 38 2.25 1.63 -6.01
N LEU A 39 1.78 1.50 -4.77
CA LEU A 39 2.43 2.06 -3.59
C LEU A 39 3.06 0.92 -2.79
N ILE A 40 4.38 1.01 -2.59
CA ILE A 40 5.17 -0.05 -1.96
C ILE A 40 5.56 0.38 -0.53
N GLY A 41 5.01 -0.30 0.46
CA GLY A 41 5.35 -0.15 1.88
C GLY A 41 6.46 -1.12 2.34
N LYS A 42 7.00 -0.86 3.53
CA LYS A 42 8.03 -1.71 4.15
C LYS A 42 7.42 -2.98 4.76
N GLU A 43 6.57 -2.79 5.76
CA GLU A 43 5.92 -3.83 6.53
C GLU A 43 4.68 -3.27 7.23
N THR A 44 3.82 -4.16 7.71
CA THR A 44 2.67 -3.75 8.52
C THR A 44 3.07 -3.66 10.00
N ASN A 45 2.63 -2.62 10.72
CA ASN A 45 2.80 -2.52 12.18
C ASN A 45 2.07 -3.67 12.89
N LYS A 46 2.50 -4.12 14.07
CA LYS A 46 1.87 -5.16 14.92
C LYS A 46 0.37 -5.40 14.62
N THR A 47 0.11 -6.34 13.72
CA THR A 47 -1.24 -6.75 13.33
C THR A 47 -1.50 -8.19 13.76
N GLY A 48 -2.79 -8.56 13.79
CA GLY A 48 -3.20 -9.94 14.03
C GLY A 48 -2.73 -10.88 12.93
N ASN A 49 -2.90 -12.19 13.14
CA ASN A 49 -2.34 -13.22 12.24
C ASN A 49 -2.96 -13.21 10.84
N ASN A 50 -4.17 -12.68 10.67
CA ASN A 50 -4.96 -12.71 9.43
C ASN A 50 -5.18 -11.30 8.84
N PHE A 51 -4.22 -10.40 9.01
CA PHE A 51 -4.38 -9.03 8.55
C PHE A 51 -4.40 -8.93 7.02
N ASP A 52 -5.34 -8.14 6.48
CA ASP A 52 -5.46 -7.89 5.04
C ASP A 52 -5.62 -6.39 4.76
N TRP A 53 -4.61 -5.78 4.13
CA TRP A 53 -4.67 -4.39 3.70
C TRP A 53 -5.79 -4.11 2.70
N ARG A 54 -6.21 -5.12 1.94
CA ARG A 54 -7.22 -4.95 0.90
C ARG A 54 -8.59 -4.64 1.51
N GLU A 55 -8.87 -5.14 2.72
CA GLU A 55 -10.07 -4.76 3.49
C GLU A 55 -10.06 -3.27 3.87
N TYR A 56 -8.87 -2.72 4.16
CA TYR A 56 -8.71 -1.31 4.49
C TYR A 56 -8.91 -0.42 3.26
N LEU A 57 -8.42 -0.86 2.10
CA LEU A 57 -8.66 -0.19 0.82
C LEU A 57 -10.15 -0.20 0.49
N ASP A 58 -10.78 -1.38 0.54
CA ASP A 58 -12.19 -1.58 0.21
C ASP A 58 -13.13 -0.84 1.18
N GLY A 59 -12.72 -0.69 2.44
CA GLY A 59 -13.49 0.02 3.47
C GLY A 59 -13.17 1.52 3.59
N GLY A 60 -12.17 2.04 2.87
CA GLY A 60 -11.71 3.43 3.03
C GLY A 60 -11.22 3.73 4.46
N VAL A 61 -10.56 2.76 5.10
CA VAL A 61 -10.23 2.80 6.54
C VAL A 61 -9.05 3.73 6.79
N PHE A 62 -9.36 4.90 7.35
CA PHE A 62 -8.38 5.92 7.76
C PHE A 62 -8.26 6.12 9.24
N TYR A 63 -9.28 5.81 10.02
CA TYR A 63 -9.33 6.17 11.43
C TYR A 63 -9.20 4.91 12.26
N LYS A 64 -8.37 4.98 13.31
CA LYS A 64 -8.45 4.00 14.39
C LYS A 64 -9.79 4.15 15.10
N LYS A 65 -10.19 3.15 15.90
CA LYS A 65 -11.35 3.24 16.81
C LYS A 65 -11.34 4.51 17.69
N THR A 66 -10.18 5.14 17.87
CA THR A 66 -9.97 6.37 18.62
C THR A 66 -10.21 7.66 17.82
N ASN A 67 -10.80 7.61 16.62
CA ASN A 67 -10.96 8.74 15.69
C ASN A 67 -9.66 9.48 15.30
N LYS A 68 -8.49 8.91 15.61
CA LYS A 68 -7.20 9.41 15.13
C LYS A 68 -6.87 8.82 13.76
N PRO A 69 -6.44 9.63 12.77
CA PRO A 69 -5.96 9.13 11.49
C PRO A 69 -4.82 8.14 11.69
N PHE A 70 -4.92 7.00 11.01
CA PHE A 70 -3.84 6.06 10.84
C PHE A 70 -2.88 6.63 9.81
N ALA A 71 -1.72 7.11 10.28
CA ALA A 71 -0.74 7.85 9.49
C ALA A 71 -0.38 7.17 8.16
N THR A 72 -0.23 5.84 8.16
CA THR A 72 0.05 5.06 6.93
C THR A 72 -1.10 5.19 5.93
N SER A 73 -2.35 4.89 6.32
CA SER A 73 -3.51 5.01 5.42
C SER A 73 -3.71 6.44 4.92
N TYR A 74 -3.52 7.42 5.79
CA TYR A 74 -3.67 8.84 5.42
C TYR A 74 -2.62 9.28 4.38
N ASN A 75 -1.35 8.92 4.57
CA ASN A 75 -0.30 9.23 3.60
C ASN A 75 -0.47 8.46 2.29
N LEU A 76 -0.90 7.20 2.37
CA LEU A 76 -1.24 6.38 1.19
C LEU A 76 -2.27 7.09 0.33
N TYR A 77 -3.36 7.57 0.93
CA TYR A 77 -4.40 8.28 0.19
C TYR A 77 -3.92 9.60 -0.39
N ARG A 78 -3.16 10.39 0.38
CA ARG A 78 -2.67 11.69 -0.10
C ARG A 78 -1.84 11.56 -1.36
N TRP A 79 -0.89 10.63 -1.36
CA TRP A 79 -0.07 10.36 -2.54
C TRP A 79 -0.89 9.76 -3.67
N ALA A 80 -1.80 8.84 -3.37
CA ALA A 80 -2.69 8.26 -4.37
C ALA A 80 -3.54 9.33 -5.06
N LYS A 81 -4.22 10.17 -4.27
CA LYS A 81 -5.03 11.29 -4.76
C LYS A 81 -4.19 12.25 -5.60
N PHE A 82 -3.03 12.67 -5.07
CA PHE A 82 -2.12 13.56 -5.78
C PHE A 82 -1.70 13.03 -7.14
N LEU A 83 -1.31 11.75 -7.22
CA LEU A 83 -0.78 11.16 -8.46
C LEU A 83 -1.87 10.79 -9.49
N LEU A 84 -3.11 10.60 -9.04
CA LEU A 84 -4.26 10.26 -9.89
C LEU A 84 -5.05 11.48 -10.35
N GLU A 85 -5.16 12.53 -9.52
CA GLU A 85 -6.02 13.71 -9.78
C GLU A 85 -5.21 14.99 -10.05
N SER A 86 -3.89 14.90 -10.22
CA SER A 86 -3.03 16.06 -10.54
C SER A 86 -3.56 16.87 -11.73
N PRO A 87 -3.47 18.22 -11.69
CA PRO A 87 -2.83 19.04 -10.65
C PRO A 87 -3.69 19.24 -9.39
N LEU A 88 -3.04 19.19 -8.23
CA LEU A 88 -3.65 19.45 -6.92
C LEU A 88 -2.85 20.51 -6.16
N GLU A 89 -3.55 21.51 -5.63
CA GLU A 89 -2.95 22.55 -4.81
C GLU A 89 -2.41 21.98 -3.48
N TRP A 90 -1.29 22.50 -2.99
CA TRP A 90 -0.65 22.02 -1.75
C TRP A 90 -1.59 22.08 -0.53
N LYS A 91 -2.48 23.10 -0.50
CA LYS A 91 -3.51 23.24 0.54
C LYS A 91 -4.51 22.09 0.52
N GLU A 92 -4.87 21.59 -0.66
CA GLU A 92 -5.79 20.46 -0.82
C GLU A 92 -5.11 19.13 -0.49
N TYR A 93 -3.85 18.98 -0.91
CA TYR A 93 -3.03 17.83 -0.54
C TYR A 93 -2.91 17.65 0.98
N LYS A 94 -2.81 18.73 1.77
CA LYS A 94 -2.72 18.64 3.25
C LYS A 94 -4.02 18.31 3.97
N LYS A 95 -5.18 18.36 3.31
CA LYS A 95 -6.46 18.12 3.99
C LYS A 95 -6.65 16.63 4.25
N ILE A 96 -7.11 16.31 5.46
CA ILE A 96 -7.54 14.96 5.81
C ILE A 96 -8.94 14.74 5.23
N GLU A 97 -9.08 13.80 4.30
CA GLU A 97 -10.38 13.45 3.72
C GLU A 97 -11.25 12.70 4.74
N LYS A 98 -12.33 13.34 5.17
CA LYS A 98 -13.29 12.79 6.13
C LYS A 98 -14.40 11.99 5.45
N ASN A 99 -14.68 12.21 4.18
CA ASN A 99 -15.71 11.48 3.44
C ASN A 99 -15.23 10.06 3.09
N LYS A 100 -15.94 9.03 3.59
CA LYS A 100 -15.59 7.61 3.37
C LYS A 100 -15.63 7.22 1.90
N GLU A 101 -16.65 7.64 1.17
CA GLU A 101 -16.84 7.26 -0.23
C GLU A 101 -15.74 7.84 -1.13
N LYS A 102 -15.30 9.08 -0.86
CA LYS A 102 -14.13 9.65 -1.55
C LYS A 102 -12.85 8.85 -1.28
N ARG A 103 -12.67 8.36 -0.04
CA ARG A 103 -11.53 7.50 0.31
C ARG A 103 -11.58 6.16 -0.41
N ILE A 104 -12.74 5.51 -0.42
CA ILE A 104 -12.97 4.25 -1.13
C ILE A 104 -12.68 4.43 -2.62
N ASP A 105 -13.16 5.52 -3.23
CA ASP A 105 -12.96 5.73 -4.67
C ASP A 105 -11.47 5.81 -5.03
N ILE A 106 -10.68 6.61 -4.33
CA ILE A 106 -9.22 6.68 -4.56
C ILE A 106 -8.55 5.33 -4.28
N PHE A 107 -8.84 4.70 -3.14
CA PHE A 107 -8.21 3.43 -2.78
C PHE A 107 -8.58 2.29 -3.71
N SER A 108 -9.76 2.31 -4.30
CA SER A 108 -10.18 1.31 -5.27
C SER A 108 -9.32 1.33 -6.54
N LYS A 109 -8.59 2.41 -6.82
CA LYS A 109 -7.83 2.64 -8.07
C LYS A 109 -6.34 2.30 -7.94
N ILE A 110 -5.85 1.89 -6.77
CA ILE A 110 -4.42 1.69 -6.50
C ILE A 110 -4.11 0.25 -6.10
N VAL A 111 -2.83 -0.09 -6.13
CA VAL A 111 -2.26 -1.22 -5.39
C VAL A 111 -1.49 -0.69 -4.20
N PHE A 112 -1.65 -1.36 -3.06
CA PHE A 112 -0.71 -1.24 -1.95
C PHE A 112 -0.08 -2.60 -1.67
N MET A 113 1.25 -2.67 -1.61
CA MET A 113 1.96 -3.91 -1.26
C MET A 113 3.10 -3.63 -0.31
N ASN A 114 3.37 -4.56 0.62
CA ASN A 114 4.54 -4.52 1.48
C ASN A 114 5.62 -5.46 0.96
N VAL A 115 6.88 -5.05 1.10
CA VAL A 115 8.05 -5.93 0.85
C VAL A 115 8.06 -7.08 1.84
N LYS A 116 7.88 -6.78 3.14
CA LYS A 116 7.80 -7.79 4.20
C LYS A 116 6.35 -8.08 4.56
N LYS A 117 5.93 -9.34 4.38
CA LYS A 117 4.56 -9.80 4.68
C LYS A 117 4.32 -10.14 6.15
N GLU A 118 5.36 -10.27 6.96
CA GLU A 118 5.19 -10.46 8.40
C GLU A 118 5.05 -9.13 9.13
N SER A 119 4.17 -9.07 10.13
CA SER A 119 4.01 -7.88 10.97
C SER A 119 5.32 -7.50 11.67
N GLY A 120 5.66 -6.21 11.70
CA GLY A 120 6.78 -5.63 12.42
C GLY A 120 6.41 -4.96 13.74
N GLY A 121 7.40 -4.27 14.31
CA GLY A 121 7.23 -3.30 15.40
C GLY A 121 6.96 -1.88 14.87
N SER A 122 6.94 -0.89 15.76
CA SER A 122 6.86 0.53 15.39
C SER A 122 8.18 1.07 14.81
N ILE A 123 9.29 0.38 15.06
CA ILE A 123 10.61 0.64 14.48
C ILE A 123 10.87 -0.48 13.48
N SER A 124 11.13 -0.10 12.23
CA SER A 124 11.46 -1.05 11.17
C SER A 124 12.92 -1.46 11.29
N ASP A 125 13.18 -2.76 11.29
CA ASP A 125 14.53 -3.31 11.13
C ASP A 125 14.84 -3.46 9.64
N THR A 126 15.64 -2.53 9.11
CA THR A 126 16.00 -2.47 7.69
C THR A 126 16.68 -3.76 7.23
N ASN A 127 17.58 -4.33 8.02
CA ASN A 127 18.29 -5.57 7.66
C ASN A 127 17.32 -6.74 7.57
N LYS A 128 16.36 -6.82 8.50
CA LYS A 128 15.31 -7.84 8.46
C LYS A 128 14.39 -7.66 7.26
N ILE A 129 14.03 -6.43 6.89
CA ILE A 129 13.21 -6.15 5.70
C ILE A 129 13.94 -6.58 4.43
N ILE A 130 15.21 -6.18 4.26
CA ILE A 130 16.03 -6.55 3.11
C ILE A 130 16.13 -8.08 3.03
N LYS A 131 16.54 -8.73 4.12
CA LYS A 131 16.66 -10.20 4.16
C LYS A 131 15.34 -10.90 3.82
N THR A 132 14.22 -10.44 4.37
CA THR A 132 12.91 -11.05 4.08
C THR A 132 12.52 -10.81 2.63
N GLY A 133 12.73 -9.60 2.11
CA GLY A 133 12.48 -9.25 0.72
C GLY A 133 13.30 -10.09 -0.25
N SER A 134 14.59 -10.29 0.01
CA SER A 134 15.46 -11.17 -0.78
C SER A 134 15.00 -12.62 -0.74
N ASN A 135 14.61 -13.13 0.43
CA ASN A 135 14.07 -14.49 0.55
C ASN A 135 12.74 -14.67 -0.21
N ASP A 136 11.98 -13.58 -0.36
CA ASP A 136 10.66 -13.53 -0.98
C ASP A 136 10.67 -13.01 -2.41
N GLU A 137 11.84 -12.76 -2.99
CA GLU A 137 12.01 -12.05 -4.26
C GLU A 137 11.11 -12.61 -5.36
N LYS A 138 11.12 -13.93 -5.57
CA LYS A 138 10.28 -14.61 -6.57
C LYS A 138 8.79 -14.44 -6.34
N TYR A 139 8.33 -14.35 -5.09
CA TYR A 139 6.92 -14.12 -4.78
C TYR A 139 6.53 -12.65 -4.93
N LEU A 140 7.44 -11.73 -4.58
CA LEU A 140 7.26 -10.29 -4.80
C LEU A 140 7.22 -9.96 -6.29
N GLU A 141 8.09 -10.59 -7.09
CA GLU A 141 8.10 -10.50 -8.55
C GLU A 141 6.77 -10.99 -9.13
N LYS A 142 6.36 -12.22 -8.78
CA LYS A 142 5.04 -12.75 -9.16
C LYS A 142 3.89 -11.84 -8.76
N GLN A 143 3.95 -11.22 -7.58
CA GLN A 143 2.92 -10.28 -7.14
C GLN A 143 2.90 -9.02 -8.02
N LEU A 144 4.08 -8.45 -8.32
CA LEU A 144 4.20 -7.29 -9.20
C LEU A 144 3.69 -7.60 -10.61
N GLU A 145 4.05 -8.76 -11.17
CA GLU A 145 3.57 -9.22 -12.47
C GLU A 145 2.04 -9.26 -12.58
N LEU A 146 1.31 -9.52 -11.48
CA LEU A 146 -0.16 -9.46 -11.48
C LEU A 146 -0.71 -8.06 -11.81
N TYR A 147 0.10 -7.02 -11.63
CA TYR A 147 -0.29 -5.62 -11.80
C TYR A 147 0.30 -4.97 -13.05
N LEU A 148 1.29 -5.62 -13.65
CA LEU A 148 2.01 -5.16 -14.82
C LEU A 148 1.29 -5.66 -16.08
N ASP A 149 0.52 -4.76 -16.69
CA ASP A 149 0.08 -4.88 -18.08
C ASP A 149 0.72 -3.73 -18.88
N ASN A 150 0.55 -3.70 -20.22
CA ASN A 150 1.04 -2.67 -21.16
C ASN A 150 0.47 -1.24 -20.94
N ASN A 151 0.30 -0.82 -19.69
CA ASN A 151 -0.28 0.44 -19.23
C ASN A 151 0.80 1.36 -18.66
N ASP A 152 0.48 2.65 -18.57
CA ASP A 152 1.36 3.63 -17.90
C ASP A 152 1.51 3.28 -16.41
N LEU A 153 2.73 2.94 -16.01
CA LEU A 153 3.03 2.51 -14.65
C LEU A 153 3.67 3.63 -13.82
N LYS A 154 3.10 3.87 -12.63
CA LYS A 154 3.70 4.72 -11.59
C LYS A 154 3.93 3.87 -10.35
N ILE A 155 5.20 3.75 -9.93
CA ILE A 155 5.57 3.09 -8.67
C ILE A 155 6.03 4.16 -7.68
N LEU A 156 5.45 4.16 -6.49
CA LEU A 156 5.87 5.01 -5.39
C LEU A 156 6.30 4.16 -4.19
N PHE A 157 7.56 4.33 -3.76
CA PHE A 157 8.08 3.70 -2.56
C PHE A 157 7.76 4.55 -1.31
N LEU A 158 6.95 4.00 -0.42
CA LEU A 158 6.56 4.59 0.87
C LEU A 158 7.50 4.09 1.99
N LEU A 159 8.77 4.46 1.90
CA LEU A 159 9.79 4.14 2.90
C LEU A 159 9.79 5.27 3.97
N GLY A 160 9.27 4.99 5.18
CA GLY A 160 9.00 5.98 6.26
C GLY A 160 10.11 7.00 6.56
N ASN A 161 9.90 8.15 7.22
CA ASN A 161 9.00 8.51 8.32
C ASN A 161 7.73 9.29 7.94
N GLY A 162 7.35 9.42 6.67
CA GLY A 162 6.16 10.21 6.28
C GLY A 162 6.21 11.70 6.68
N ILE A 163 7.30 12.14 7.33
CA ILE A 163 7.69 13.51 7.54
C ILE A 163 8.73 13.77 6.45
N TYR A 164 8.30 14.33 5.33
CA TYR A 164 9.22 15.12 4.54
C TYR A 164 9.45 16.40 5.33
N THR A 165 10.56 16.47 6.08
CA THR A 165 11.09 17.76 6.54
C THR A 165 11.80 18.33 5.33
N PRO A 166 11.30 19.39 4.68
CA PRO A 166 12.01 20.00 3.57
C PRO A 166 13.38 20.43 4.09
N ARG A 167 14.45 19.77 3.65
CA ARG A 167 15.77 20.39 3.71
C ARG A 167 15.81 21.33 2.53
N ILE A 168 15.78 22.63 2.82
CA ILE A 168 16.22 23.64 1.87
C ILE A 168 17.69 23.33 1.63
N ILE A 169 17.99 22.73 0.48
CA ILE A 169 19.36 22.70 -0.03
C ILE A 169 19.53 24.07 -0.67
N HIS A 170 20.27 24.95 0.02
CA HIS A 170 20.86 26.09 -0.65
C HIS A 170 21.86 25.53 -1.65
N LEU A 171 21.51 25.63 -2.93
CA LEU A 171 22.45 25.47 -4.04
C LEU A 171 23.42 26.64 -4.03
#